data_AF-A0A972BWF7-F1
#
_entry.id   AF-A0A972BWF7-F1
#
_cell.length_a   1.000
_cell.length_b   1.000
_cell.length_c   1.000
_cell.angle_alpha   90.00
_cell.angle_beta   90.00
_cell.angle_gamma   90.00
#
_symmetry.space_group_name_H-M   'P 1'
#
loop_
_entity.id
_entity.type
_entity.pdbx_description
1 polymer ?
#
loop_
_entity_poly.entity_id
_entity_poly.type
_entity_poly.pdbx_seq_one_letter_code
_entity_poly.pdbx_strand_id
1 'polypeptide(L)'
;VYVDSPLATRATEVFIKNPGYYDHETWEILKEGAVPLTFENLKFVRTVDDSKELNMKAKGSIIISASGMCDAGRIKHHLKHNLWRPEACVLLVGYQAEGTLGRRLLEGAKWVKILGEDVAVRARIETISAYSAHADQAQLEQWLRSFSTRPQRVFLVHGEEDSRSALAEVLSQRLGLTTHIPAWEETVELTARSMSVTAPGHEAAQESPYPIYDFAQLRRELDRLEEALKGSSDAVWGLELERLADEITDLRRAYTTKALPTRGELE
;
A
#
# COMPACT_ATOMS: atom_id res chain seq x y z
N VAL A 1 -18.23 14.90 -9.82
CA VAL A 1 -16.99 14.24 -9.34
C VAL A 1 -16.65 14.80 -7.99
N TYR A 2 -16.35 13.96 -7.01
CA TYR A 2 -16.05 14.37 -5.64
C TYR A 2 -14.62 13.99 -5.28
N VAL A 3 -13.85 14.93 -4.75
CA VAL A 3 -12.55 14.66 -4.14
C VAL A 3 -12.75 14.61 -2.63
N ASP A 4 -12.73 13.40 -2.08
CA ASP A 4 -12.96 13.14 -0.68
C ASP A 4 -11.68 12.68 0.03
N SER A 5 -10.77 13.64 0.18
CA SER A 5 -9.54 13.50 0.96
C SER A 5 -9.05 14.89 1.39
N PRO A 6 -8.98 15.17 2.71
CA PRO A 6 -8.46 16.45 3.21
C PRO A 6 -7.03 16.73 2.76
N LEU A 7 -6.24 15.68 2.53
CA LEU A 7 -4.87 15.81 2.03
C LEU A 7 -4.88 16.14 0.54
N ALA A 8 -5.70 15.45 -0.27
CA ALA A 8 -5.79 15.72 -1.71
C ALA A 8 -6.27 17.15 -1.97
N THR A 9 -7.29 17.61 -1.25
CA THR A 9 -7.77 19.01 -1.34
C THR A 9 -6.65 20.01 -1.08
N ARG A 10 -5.89 19.83 0.01
CA ARG A 10 -4.77 20.73 0.34
C ARG A 10 -3.63 20.63 -0.66
N ALA A 11 -3.31 19.43 -1.15
CA ALA A 11 -2.31 19.24 -2.17
C ALA A 11 -2.70 19.96 -3.47
N THR A 12 -3.95 19.82 -3.93
CA THR A 12 -4.45 20.53 -5.11
C THR A 12 -4.33 22.05 -4.95
N GLU A 13 -4.65 22.59 -3.77
CA GLU A 13 -4.46 24.03 -3.48
C GLU A 13 -2.99 24.47 -3.57
N VAL A 14 -2.04 23.60 -3.17
CA VAL A 14 -0.61 23.87 -3.34
C VAL A 14 -0.24 23.89 -4.83
N PHE A 15 -0.66 22.91 -5.62
CA PHE A 15 -0.37 22.87 -7.06
C PHE A 15 -0.90 24.13 -7.78
N ILE A 16 -2.16 24.52 -7.53
CA ILE A 16 -2.77 25.72 -8.11
C ILE A 16 -1.97 26.99 -7.78
N LYS A 17 -1.43 27.09 -6.56
CA LYS A 17 -0.65 28.26 -6.11
C LYS A 17 0.79 28.30 -6.63
N ASN A 18 1.28 27.23 -7.24
CA ASN A 18 2.67 27.07 -7.64
C ASN A 18 2.82 26.78 -9.15
N PRO A 19 2.33 27.66 -10.04
CA PRO A 19 2.33 27.41 -11.48
C PRO A 19 3.73 27.33 -12.10
N GLY A 20 4.78 27.80 -11.41
CA GLY A 20 6.16 27.73 -11.87
C GLY A 20 6.76 26.32 -11.91
N TYR A 21 6.07 25.30 -11.37
CA TYR A 21 6.52 23.90 -11.40
C TYR A 21 5.79 23.06 -12.46
N TYR A 22 4.88 23.65 -13.22
CA TYR A 22 4.21 22.94 -14.29
C TYR A 22 5.11 22.79 -15.52
N ASP A 23 4.83 21.75 -16.30
CA ASP A 23 5.46 21.58 -17.60
C ASP A 23 5.01 22.67 -18.59
N HIS A 24 5.68 22.71 -19.74
CA HIS A 24 5.41 23.71 -20.76
C HIS A 24 3.97 23.65 -21.29
N GLU A 25 3.44 22.44 -21.52
CA GLU A 25 2.09 22.22 -22.05
C GLU A 25 1.02 22.76 -21.08
N THR A 26 1.13 22.45 -19.79
CA THR A 26 0.21 22.96 -18.77
C THR A 26 0.32 24.49 -18.64
N TRP A 27 1.52 25.04 -18.84
CA TRP A 27 1.73 26.48 -18.81
C TRP A 27 1.08 27.21 -20.00
N GLU A 28 1.07 26.59 -21.19
CA GLU A 28 0.31 27.10 -22.34
C GLU A 28 -1.19 27.13 -22.06
N ILE A 29 -1.73 26.06 -21.46
CA ILE A 29 -3.14 25.98 -21.06
C ILE A 29 -3.49 27.09 -20.05
N LEU A 30 -2.60 27.35 -19.09
CA LEU A 30 -2.77 28.44 -18.10
C LEU A 30 -2.82 29.82 -18.76
N LYS A 31 -2.02 30.06 -19.81
CA LYS A 31 -2.04 31.33 -20.56
C LYS A 31 -3.36 31.58 -21.28
N GLU A 32 -4.03 30.53 -21.71
CA GLU A 32 -5.35 30.61 -22.34
C GLU A 32 -6.48 30.92 -21.33
N GLY A 33 -6.14 31.08 -20.05
CA GLY A 33 -7.08 31.45 -18.98
C GLY A 33 -7.78 30.26 -18.33
N ALA A 34 -7.39 29.03 -18.68
CA ALA A 34 -7.88 27.84 -18.00
C ALA A 34 -7.31 27.75 -16.58
N VAL A 35 -8.10 27.22 -15.64
CA VAL A 35 -7.67 26.94 -14.27
C VAL A 35 -7.52 25.41 -14.13
N PRO A 36 -6.28 24.87 -14.17
CA PRO A 36 -6.04 23.45 -14.04
C PRO A 36 -6.66 22.88 -12.76
N LEU A 37 -7.02 21.60 -12.80
CA LEU A 37 -7.55 20.87 -11.65
C LEU A 37 -8.88 21.44 -11.11
N THR A 38 -9.60 22.22 -11.92
CA THR A 38 -10.94 22.71 -11.62
C THR A 38 -11.85 22.53 -12.83
N PHE A 39 -13.10 22.13 -12.59
CA PHE A 39 -14.17 22.09 -13.59
C PHE A 39 -15.52 22.14 -12.89
N GLU A 40 -16.58 22.52 -13.60
CA GLU A 40 -17.90 22.86 -13.04
C GLU A 40 -18.47 21.79 -12.10
N ASN A 41 -18.28 20.51 -12.43
CA ASN A 41 -18.84 19.38 -11.68
C ASN A 41 -17.85 18.76 -10.66
N LEU A 42 -16.72 19.41 -10.38
CA LEU A 42 -15.75 18.98 -9.37
C LEU A 42 -16.09 19.58 -8.00
N LYS A 43 -16.22 18.73 -6.98
CA LYS A 43 -16.53 19.15 -5.61
C LYS A 43 -15.51 18.58 -4.63
N PHE A 44 -14.89 19.45 -3.84
CA PHE A 44 -13.98 19.04 -2.77
C PHE A 44 -14.76 18.85 -1.45
N VAL A 45 -14.69 17.64 -0.88
CA VAL A 45 -15.37 17.28 0.35
C VAL A 45 -14.46 17.60 1.53
N ARG A 46 -14.85 18.58 2.35
CA ARG A 46 -14.02 19.09 3.44
C ARG A 46 -14.38 18.46 4.78
N THR A 47 -15.67 18.40 5.10
CA THR A 47 -16.14 17.93 6.41
C THR A 47 -16.38 16.42 6.45
N VAL A 48 -16.45 15.87 7.66
CA VAL A 48 -16.79 14.45 7.87
C VAL A 48 -18.26 14.20 7.55
N ASP A 49 -19.14 15.15 7.85
CA ASP A 49 -20.57 14.99 7.62
C ASP A 49 -20.90 14.99 6.12
N ASP A 50 -20.26 15.85 5.33
CA ASP A 50 -20.38 15.82 3.86
C ASP A 50 -19.91 14.47 3.30
N SER A 51 -18.82 13.90 3.85
CA SER A 51 -18.28 12.60 3.44
C SER A 51 -19.24 11.45 3.78
N LYS A 52 -19.88 11.48 4.95
CA LYS A 52 -20.93 10.53 5.34
C LYS A 52 -22.15 10.66 4.44
N GLU A 53 -22.59 11.88 4.14
CA GLU A 53 -23.74 12.13 3.26
C GLU A 53 -23.48 11.59 1.85
N LEU A 54 -22.24 11.72 1.36
CA LEU A 54 -21.83 11.18 0.06
C LEU A 54 -22.05 9.66 -0.03
N ASN A 55 -21.77 8.91 1.04
CA ASN A 55 -22.01 7.48 1.09
C ASN A 55 -23.50 7.10 0.98
N MET A 56 -24.40 7.99 1.41
CA MET A 56 -25.84 7.72 1.45
C MET A 56 -26.58 8.18 0.19
N LYS A 57 -26.17 9.31 -0.39
CA LYS A 57 -26.96 10.02 -1.42
C LYS A 57 -26.34 10.01 -2.80
N ALA A 58 -25.07 9.67 -2.94
CA ALA A 58 -24.36 9.82 -4.22
C ALA A 58 -24.67 8.65 -5.17
N LYS A 59 -25.75 8.78 -5.95
CA LYS A 59 -26.06 7.89 -7.07
C LYS A 59 -25.45 8.44 -8.36
N GLY A 60 -24.73 7.59 -9.11
CA GLY A 60 -24.12 7.97 -10.40
C GLY A 60 -22.95 8.94 -10.28
N SER A 61 -22.24 8.96 -9.14
CA SER A 61 -21.12 9.87 -8.89
C SER A 61 -19.77 9.17 -8.97
N ILE A 62 -18.74 9.92 -9.39
CA ILE A 62 -17.33 9.52 -9.24
C ILE A 62 -16.80 10.10 -7.93
N ILE A 63 -16.23 9.24 -7.08
CA ILE A 63 -15.59 9.61 -5.81
C ILE A 63 -14.10 9.27 -5.90
N ILE A 64 -13.26 10.27 -5.75
CA ILE A 64 -11.80 10.16 -5.68
C ILE A 64 -11.42 10.29 -4.21
N SER A 65 -10.94 9.21 -3.59
CA SER A 65 -10.60 9.19 -2.16
C SER A 65 -9.23 8.56 -1.92
N ALA A 66 -8.60 8.97 -0.83
CA ALA A 66 -7.31 8.45 -0.37
C ALA A 66 -7.54 7.52 0.85
N SER A 67 -6.63 6.58 1.13
CA SER A 67 -5.34 6.31 0.47
C SER A 67 -5.43 5.47 -0.81
N GLY A 68 -4.44 5.61 -1.70
CA GLY A 68 -4.41 4.92 -3.01
C GLY A 68 -4.29 3.39 -2.95
N MET A 69 -3.86 2.84 -1.81
CA MET A 69 -3.80 1.39 -1.55
C MET A 69 -4.96 0.86 -0.70
N CYS A 70 -5.93 1.72 -0.40
CA CYS A 70 -7.15 1.39 0.35
C CYS A 70 -6.98 1.02 1.84
N ASP A 71 -5.79 1.14 2.42
CA ASP A 71 -5.53 0.69 3.81
C ASP A 71 -6.01 1.66 4.89
N ALA A 72 -6.13 2.95 4.55
CA ALA A 72 -6.40 4.01 5.51
C ALA A 72 -7.21 5.16 4.91
N GLY A 73 -7.87 5.92 5.78
CA GLY A 73 -8.59 7.14 5.40
C GLY A 73 -10.02 6.90 4.92
N ARG A 74 -10.56 7.92 4.25
CA ARG A 74 -11.99 7.97 3.86
C ARG A 74 -12.37 6.89 2.86
N ILE A 75 -11.40 6.39 2.08
CA ILE A 75 -11.62 5.29 1.14
C ILE A 75 -12.20 4.03 1.81
N LYS A 76 -11.80 3.70 3.05
CA LYS A 76 -12.35 2.53 3.76
C LYS A 76 -13.86 2.66 3.97
N HIS A 77 -14.33 3.87 4.28
CA HIS A 77 -15.76 4.12 4.44
C HIS A 77 -16.48 3.99 3.09
N HIS A 78 -15.93 4.55 2.02
CA HIS A 78 -16.51 4.40 0.68
C HIS A 78 -16.56 2.94 0.23
N LEU A 79 -15.50 2.16 0.47
CA LEU A 79 -15.46 0.74 0.16
C LEU A 79 -16.48 -0.04 0.98
N LYS A 80 -16.59 0.22 2.28
CA LYS A 80 -17.60 -0.43 3.14
C LYS A 80 -19.03 -0.24 2.60
N HIS A 81 -19.37 0.96 2.12
CA HIS A 81 -20.72 1.26 1.63
C HIS A 81 -20.96 0.81 0.18
N ASN A 82 -19.92 0.53 -0.60
CA ASN A 82 -20.05 0.29 -2.04
C ASN A 82 -19.57 -1.07 -2.53
N LEU A 83 -18.67 -1.78 -1.83
CA LEU A 83 -18.10 -3.04 -2.31
C LEU A 83 -19.14 -4.15 -2.51
N TRP A 84 -20.20 -4.17 -1.69
CA TRP A 84 -21.25 -5.19 -1.77
C TRP A 84 -22.29 -4.90 -2.87
N ARG A 85 -22.18 -3.74 -3.55
CA ARG A 85 -23.12 -3.30 -4.58
C ARG A 85 -22.62 -3.69 -5.97
N PRO A 86 -23.33 -4.55 -6.73
CA PRO A 86 -22.89 -5.01 -8.04
C PRO A 86 -22.86 -3.91 -9.10
N GLU A 87 -23.63 -2.83 -8.92
CA GLU A 87 -23.62 -1.67 -9.82
C GLU A 87 -22.44 -0.71 -9.59
N ALA A 88 -21.67 -0.90 -8.51
CA ALA A 88 -20.51 -0.08 -8.20
C ALA A 88 -19.25 -0.58 -8.91
N CYS A 89 -18.33 0.35 -9.16
CA CYS A 89 -17.01 0.05 -9.72
C CYS A 89 -15.94 0.69 -8.82
N VAL A 90 -14.98 -0.11 -8.37
CA VAL A 90 -13.76 0.36 -7.70
C VAL A 90 -12.66 0.39 -8.74
N LEU A 91 -12.15 1.58 -9.03
CA LEU A 91 -11.07 1.79 -9.99
C LEU A 91 -9.77 2.06 -9.23
N LEU A 92 -8.86 1.09 -9.23
CA LEU A 92 -7.55 1.19 -8.61
C LEU A 92 -6.57 1.82 -9.60
N VAL A 93 -6.13 3.04 -9.31
CA VAL A 93 -5.22 3.81 -10.16
C VAL A 93 -3.84 3.77 -9.53
N GLY A 94 -2.90 3.08 -10.20
CA GLY A 94 -1.53 2.89 -9.72
C GLY A 94 -1.29 1.56 -9.00
N TYR A 95 -0.05 1.38 -8.57
CA TYR A 95 0.45 0.13 -8.00
C TYR A 95 -0.19 -0.20 -6.64
N GLN A 96 -0.43 -1.49 -6.40
CA GLN A 96 -1.00 -2.02 -5.17
C GLN A 96 -0.02 -3.01 -4.54
N ALA A 97 0.58 -2.62 -3.41
CA ALA A 97 1.58 -3.42 -2.73
C ALA A 97 0.99 -4.68 -2.08
N GLU A 98 1.79 -5.74 -1.96
CA GLU A 98 1.39 -6.95 -1.23
C GLU A 98 0.95 -6.64 0.21
N GLY A 99 -0.05 -7.38 0.68
CA GLY A 99 -0.64 -7.19 2.01
C GLY A 99 -1.66 -6.05 2.13
N THR A 100 -1.76 -5.17 1.13
CA THR A 100 -2.74 -4.06 1.15
C THR A 100 -4.15 -4.53 0.82
N LEU A 101 -5.17 -3.80 1.29
CA LEU A 101 -6.56 -4.07 0.92
C LEU A 101 -6.77 -3.94 -0.59
N GLY A 102 -6.15 -2.93 -1.22
CA GLY A 102 -6.26 -2.72 -2.67
C GLY A 102 -5.69 -3.90 -3.47
N ARG A 103 -4.57 -4.49 -3.04
CA ARG A 103 -4.01 -5.69 -3.68
C ARG A 103 -4.93 -6.89 -3.56
N ARG A 104 -5.51 -7.13 -2.36
CA ARG A 104 -6.49 -8.20 -2.15
C ARG A 104 -7.73 -8.07 -3.04
N LEU A 105 -8.21 -6.84 -3.24
CA LEU A 105 -9.33 -6.57 -4.15
C LEU A 105 -8.95 -6.87 -5.60
N LEU A 106 -7.75 -6.45 -6.02
CA LEU A 106 -7.24 -6.71 -7.37
C LEU A 106 -7.08 -8.21 -7.65
N GLU A 107 -6.66 -9.00 -6.66
CA GLU A 107 -6.53 -10.46 -6.74
C GLU A 107 -7.88 -11.20 -6.68
N GLY A 108 -8.99 -10.47 -6.59
CA GLY A 108 -10.34 -11.03 -6.74
C GLY A 108 -10.95 -11.60 -5.45
N ALA A 109 -10.50 -11.14 -4.28
CA ALA A 109 -11.08 -11.51 -2.99
C ALA A 109 -12.61 -11.34 -3.01
N LYS A 110 -13.34 -12.37 -2.56
CA LYS A 110 -14.82 -12.34 -2.48
C LYS A 110 -15.35 -11.70 -1.21
N TRP A 111 -14.52 -11.67 -0.17
CA TRP A 111 -14.80 -11.09 1.12
C TRP A 111 -13.55 -10.38 1.64
N VAL A 112 -13.75 -9.21 2.24
CA VAL A 112 -12.69 -8.42 2.86
C VAL A 112 -13.18 -7.84 4.19
N LYS A 113 -12.28 -7.73 5.16
CA LYS A 113 -12.59 -7.10 6.45
C LYS A 113 -12.29 -5.61 6.38
N ILE A 114 -13.30 -4.78 6.61
CA ILE A 114 -13.19 -3.32 6.58
C ILE A 114 -13.83 -2.75 7.84
N LEU A 115 -13.03 -2.04 8.64
CA LEU A 115 -13.47 -1.42 9.90
C LEU A 115 -14.11 -2.44 10.87
N GLY A 116 -13.55 -3.65 10.94
CA GLY A 116 -14.02 -4.73 11.81
C GLY A 116 -15.14 -5.59 11.24
N GLU A 117 -15.72 -5.21 10.11
CA GLU A 117 -16.86 -5.93 9.50
C GLU A 117 -16.44 -6.67 8.22
N ASP A 118 -17.02 -7.85 7.99
CA ASP A 118 -16.84 -8.59 6.75
C ASP A 118 -17.77 -8.03 5.65
N VAL A 119 -17.15 -7.59 4.56
CA VAL A 119 -17.85 -6.97 3.44
C VAL A 119 -17.71 -7.86 2.21
N ALA A 120 -18.84 -8.23 1.61
CA ALA A 120 -18.87 -8.96 0.35
C ALA A 120 -18.35 -8.08 -0.79
N VAL A 121 -17.50 -8.64 -1.65
CA VAL A 121 -16.99 -7.97 -2.84
C VAL A 121 -17.84 -8.42 -4.04
N ARG A 122 -18.80 -7.58 -4.40
CA ARG A 122 -19.68 -7.74 -5.57
C ARG A 122 -19.50 -6.63 -6.60
N ALA A 123 -18.95 -5.49 -6.19
CA ALA A 123 -18.57 -4.41 -7.07
C ALA A 123 -17.52 -4.88 -8.08
N ARG A 124 -17.53 -4.26 -9.26
CA ARG A 124 -16.52 -4.50 -10.28
C ARG A 124 -15.20 -3.87 -9.85
N ILE A 125 -14.12 -4.64 -9.85
CA ILE A 125 -12.77 -4.15 -9.55
C ILE A 125 -12.03 -3.99 -10.87
N GLU A 126 -11.59 -2.76 -11.15
CA GLU A 126 -10.86 -2.40 -12.37
C GLU A 126 -9.55 -1.72 -12.00
N THR A 127 -8.57 -1.76 -12.89
CA THR A 127 -7.29 -1.08 -12.68
C THR A 127 -6.83 -0.31 -13.91
N ILE A 128 -6.19 0.83 -13.68
CA ILE A 128 -5.43 1.57 -14.70
C ILE A 128 -4.01 1.75 -14.19
N SER A 129 -3.06 1.10 -14.86
CA SER A 129 -1.63 1.14 -14.53
C SER A 129 -0.90 2.37 -15.10
N ALA A 130 -1.47 3.03 -16.12
CA ALA A 130 -0.83 4.12 -16.87
C ALA A 130 -0.54 5.40 -16.06
N TYR A 131 -1.13 5.57 -14.86
CA TYR A 131 -1.02 6.78 -14.06
C TYR A 131 -0.13 6.65 -12.81
N SER A 132 0.66 5.58 -12.69
CA SER A 132 1.51 5.35 -11.51
C SER A 132 2.67 6.35 -11.37
N ALA A 133 2.92 7.19 -12.38
CA ALA A 133 4.03 8.15 -12.47
C ALA A 133 5.43 7.53 -12.29
N HIS A 134 5.54 6.20 -12.22
CA HIS A 134 6.80 5.47 -12.20
C HIS A 134 7.28 5.22 -13.62
N ALA A 135 8.59 5.40 -13.84
CA ALA A 135 9.21 5.03 -15.09
C ALA A 135 9.15 3.51 -15.29
N ASP A 136 8.77 3.08 -16.49
CA ASP A 136 8.89 1.68 -16.88
C ASP A 136 10.35 1.27 -17.10
N GLN A 137 10.58 -0.03 -17.34
CA GLN A 137 11.93 -0.56 -17.57
C GLN A 137 12.65 0.16 -18.72
N ALA A 138 11.95 0.43 -19.84
CA ALA A 138 12.55 1.04 -21.01
C ALA A 138 12.92 2.52 -20.73
N GLN A 139 12.08 3.23 -19.99
CA GLN A 139 12.34 4.60 -19.54
C GLN A 139 13.54 4.66 -18.58
N LEU A 140 13.65 3.71 -17.64
CA LEU A 140 14.81 3.60 -16.75
C LEU A 140 16.10 3.28 -17.51
N GLU A 141 16.05 2.36 -18.47
CA GLU A 141 17.17 2.06 -19.37
C GLU A 141 17.59 3.31 -20.16
N GLN A 142 16.62 4.02 -20.74
CA GLN A 142 16.88 5.24 -21.53
C GLN A 142 17.46 6.36 -20.67
N TRP A 143 16.98 6.52 -19.44
CA TRP A 143 17.53 7.47 -18.48
C TRP A 143 18.99 7.18 -18.17
N LEU A 144 19.34 5.91 -17.90
CA LEU A 144 20.73 5.49 -17.68
C LEU A 144 21.62 5.67 -18.91
N ARG A 145 21.09 5.51 -20.13
CA ARG A 145 21.82 5.78 -21.38
C ARG A 145 22.13 7.26 -21.59
N SER A 146 21.36 8.15 -20.97
CA SER A 146 21.44 9.60 -21.20
C SER A 146 22.55 10.28 -20.40
N PHE A 147 23.24 9.55 -19.51
CA PHE A 147 24.37 10.09 -18.76
C PHE A 147 25.63 10.23 -19.63
N SER A 148 26.21 11.44 -19.67
CA SER A 148 27.47 11.72 -20.36
C SER A 148 28.63 10.91 -19.79
N THR A 149 28.67 10.76 -18.47
CA THR A 149 29.61 9.90 -17.74
C THR A 149 28.84 8.73 -17.16
N ARG A 150 29.14 7.52 -17.63
CA ARG A 150 28.43 6.32 -17.15
C ARG A 150 28.66 6.10 -15.65
N PRO A 151 27.62 5.73 -14.90
CA PRO A 151 27.80 5.33 -13.50
C PRO A 151 28.68 4.08 -13.43
N GLN A 152 29.61 4.05 -12.49
CA GLN A 152 30.44 2.86 -12.24
C GLN A 152 29.63 1.72 -11.62
N ARG A 153 28.60 2.07 -10.84
CA ARG A 153 27.70 1.13 -10.17
C ARG A 153 26.31 1.75 -10.03
N VAL A 154 25.28 0.91 -10.12
CA VAL A 154 23.87 1.29 -9.96
C VAL A 154 23.28 0.53 -8.78
N PHE A 155 22.69 1.25 -7.83
CA PHE A 155 22.00 0.66 -6.69
C PHE A 155 20.51 0.57 -6.98
N LEU A 156 19.95 -0.63 -6.98
CA LEU A 156 18.53 -0.86 -7.21
C LEU A 156 17.81 -0.96 -5.87
N VAL A 157 16.97 0.02 -5.61
CA VAL A 157 16.17 0.15 -4.39
C VAL A 157 14.70 0.30 -4.76
N HIS A 158 13.81 0.28 -3.76
CA HIS A 158 12.38 0.57 -3.90
C HIS A 158 11.68 -0.19 -5.05
N GLY A 159 11.43 -1.48 -4.83
CA GLY A 159 10.69 -2.35 -5.73
C GLY A 159 10.61 -3.76 -5.15
N GLU A 160 9.73 -4.60 -5.71
CA GLU A 160 9.70 -6.02 -5.34
C GLU A 160 11.02 -6.71 -5.70
N GLU A 161 11.34 -7.79 -5.00
CA GLU A 161 12.62 -8.52 -5.16
C GLU A 161 12.81 -9.00 -6.60
N ASP A 162 11.79 -9.64 -7.17
CA ASP A 162 11.83 -10.16 -8.54
C ASP A 162 11.96 -9.04 -9.56
N SER A 163 11.25 -7.92 -9.34
CA SER A 163 11.32 -6.74 -10.22
C SER A 163 12.71 -6.11 -10.21
N ARG A 164 13.34 -5.99 -9.03
CA ARG A 164 14.71 -5.47 -8.91
C ARG A 164 15.73 -6.41 -9.53
N SER A 165 15.58 -7.71 -9.31
CA SER A 165 16.46 -8.75 -9.88
C SER A 165 16.38 -8.78 -11.41
N ALA A 166 15.18 -8.73 -11.97
CA ALA A 166 14.97 -8.67 -13.42
C ALA A 166 15.60 -7.40 -14.03
N LEU A 167 15.39 -6.24 -13.40
CA LEU A 167 16.02 -5.00 -13.85
C LEU A 167 17.55 -5.08 -13.77
N ALA A 168 18.12 -5.66 -12.70
CA ALA A 168 19.56 -5.86 -12.55
C ALA A 168 20.16 -6.64 -13.73
N GLU A 169 19.50 -7.75 -14.09
CA GLU A 169 19.92 -8.60 -15.21
C GLU A 169 19.88 -7.83 -16.53
N VAL A 170 18.79 -7.09 -16.80
CA VAL A 170 18.63 -6.27 -17.99
C VAL A 170 19.74 -5.21 -18.09
N LEU A 171 20.02 -4.48 -17.00
CA LEU A 171 21.05 -3.45 -16.97
C LEU A 171 22.45 -4.04 -17.16
N SER A 172 22.72 -5.22 -16.59
CA SER A 172 23.98 -5.92 -16.79
C SER A 172 24.15 -6.34 -18.25
N GLN A 173 23.16 -7.02 -18.84
CA GLN A 173 23.23 -7.56 -20.20
C GLN A 173 23.22 -6.49 -21.29
N ARG A 174 22.38 -5.45 -21.16
CA ARG A 174 22.16 -4.46 -22.23
C ARG A 174 23.01 -3.20 -22.14
N LEU A 175 23.53 -2.89 -20.94
CA LEU A 175 24.31 -1.68 -20.69
C LEU A 175 25.71 -1.96 -20.17
N GLY A 176 26.00 -3.20 -19.76
CA GLY A 176 27.28 -3.57 -19.15
C GLY A 176 27.49 -2.89 -17.79
N LEU A 177 26.41 -2.48 -17.12
CA LEU A 177 26.47 -1.79 -15.84
C LEU A 177 26.58 -2.81 -14.70
N THR A 178 27.41 -2.50 -13.72
CA THR A 178 27.44 -3.26 -12.47
C THR A 178 26.31 -2.77 -11.57
N THR A 179 25.41 -3.66 -11.19
CA THR A 179 24.29 -3.35 -10.29
C THR A 179 24.53 -3.94 -8.91
N HIS A 180 23.94 -3.32 -7.89
CA HIS A 180 23.91 -3.82 -6.52
C HIS A 180 22.49 -3.67 -5.96
N ILE A 181 21.95 -4.72 -5.34
CA ILE A 181 20.65 -4.68 -4.65
C ILE A 181 20.98 -4.74 -3.16
N PRO A 182 20.97 -3.59 -2.44
CA PRO A 182 21.29 -3.60 -1.01
C PRO A 182 20.28 -4.41 -0.22
N ALA A 183 20.78 -5.22 0.73
CA ALA A 183 19.93 -5.76 1.77
C ALA A 183 19.46 -4.66 2.74
N TRP A 184 18.36 -4.91 3.44
CA TRP A 184 17.93 -4.02 4.52
C TRP A 184 19.01 -3.97 5.61
N GLU A 185 19.30 -2.76 6.12
CA GLU A 185 20.41 -2.47 7.05
C GLU A 185 21.84 -2.71 6.52
N GLU A 186 22.01 -2.99 5.23
CA GLU A 186 23.33 -3.03 4.62
C GLU A 186 23.95 -1.62 4.54
N THR A 187 25.23 -1.50 4.89
CA THR A 187 25.97 -0.24 4.77
C THR A 187 26.97 -0.33 3.64
N VAL A 188 26.90 0.63 2.72
CA VAL A 188 27.83 0.74 1.59
C VAL A 188 28.64 2.02 1.74
N GLU A 189 29.95 1.88 1.88
CA GLU A 189 30.89 3.00 1.88
C GLU A 189 31.42 3.23 0.47
N LEU A 190 31.23 4.44 -0.04
CA LEU A 190 31.68 4.86 -1.36
C LEU A 190 32.88 5.79 -1.23
N THR A 191 34.01 5.40 -1.80
CA THR A 191 35.16 6.29 -2.00
C THR A 191 35.34 6.59 -3.49
N ALA A 192 36.19 7.56 -3.82
CA ALA A 192 36.48 7.92 -5.21
C ALA A 192 37.08 6.76 -6.05
N ARG A 193 37.55 5.68 -5.41
CA ARG A 193 38.26 4.57 -6.07
C ARG A 193 37.80 3.18 -5.65
N SER A 194 36.97 3.06 -4.62
CA SER A 194 36.56 1.77 -4.08
C SER A 194 35.18 1.84 -3.44
N MET A 195 34.60 0.66 -3.27
CA MET A 195 33.40 0.46 -2.47
C MET A 195 33.66 -0.66 -1.48
N SER A 196 33.35 -0.43 -0.22
CA SER A 196 33.25 -1.45 0.83
C SER A 196 31.78 -1.70 1.14
N VAL A 197 31.42 -2.97 1.30
CA VAL A 197 30.10 -3.37 1.77
C VAL A 197 30.28 -3.97 3.15
N THR A 198 29.61 -3.35 4.12
CA THR A 198 29.42 -3.94 5.44
C THR A 198 28.06 -4.60 5.39
N ALA A 199 28.05 -5.94 5.49
CA ALA A 199 26.83 -6.71 5.61
C ALA A 199 25.97 -6.14 6.75
N PRO A 200 24.63 -6.31 6.70
CA PRO A 200 23.78 -5.96 7.83
C PRO A 200 24.43 -6.52 9.10
N GLY A 201 24.63 -5.65 10.10
CA GLY A 201 25.13 -6.13 11.38
C GLY A 201 24.18 -7.22 11.83
N HIS A 202 24.68 -8.43 12.09
CA HIS A 202 23.92 -9.37 12.90
C HIS A 202 23.84 -8.79 14.33
N GLU A 203 23.00 -7.79 14.53
CA GLU A 203 22.18 -7.84 15.72
C GLU A 203 21.28 -9.06 15.49
N ALA A 204 21.50 -10.09 16.32
CA ALA A 204 20.60 -11.22 16.41
C ALA A 204 19.17 -10.70 16.31
N ALA A 205 18.38 -11.23 15.36
CA ALA A 205 16.99 -10.91 15.07
C ALA A 205 16.45 -9.85 16.03
N GLN A 206 16.37 -8.58 15.60
CA GLN A 206 15.85 -7.48 16.42
C GLN A 206 14.73 -8.05 17.29
N GLU A 207 14.95 -8.06 18.61
CA GLU A 207 13.91 -8.41 19.56
C GLU A 207 12.71 -7.61 19.11
N SER A 208 11.65 -8.33 18.72
CA SER A 208 10.41 -7.71 18.28
C SER A 208 10.12 -6.53 19.22
N PRO A 209 9.80 -5.33 18.69
CA PRO A 209 9.46 -4.19 19.55
C PRO A 209 8.23 -4.50 20.41
N TYR A 210 7.51 -5.58 20.07
CA TYR A 210 6.57 -6.25 20.96
C TYR A 210 7.32 -7.26 21.82
N PRO A 211 7.17 -7.21 23.16
CA PRO A 211 7.84 -8.15 24.05
C PRO A 211 7.66 -9.56 23.53
N ILE A 212 8.76 -10.31 23.42
CA ILE A 212 8.68 -11.76 23.23
C ILE A 212 8.00 -12.28 24.49
N TYR A 213 6.69 -12.46 24.40
CA TYR A 213 5.97 -13.13 25.45
C TYR A 213 6.49 -14.56 25.49
N ASP A 214 7.23 -14.91 26.55
CA ASP A 214 7.39 -16.30 26.89
C ASP A 214 6.00 -16.92 27.01
N PHE A 215 5.82 -18.14 26.50
CA PHE A 215 4.55 -18.87 26.55
C PHE A 215 3.99 -18.89 27.97
N ALA A 216 4.83 -18.97 29.00
CA ALA A 216 4.40 -18.92 30.40
C ALA A 216 3.83 -17.55 30.83
N GLN A 217 4.27 -16.45 30.21
CA GLN A 217 3.77 -15.10 30.49
C GLN A 217 2.49 -14.83 29.71
N LEU A 218 2.42 -15.26 28.44
CA LEU A 218 1.19 -15.20 27.66
C LEU A 218 0.08 -16.04 28.31
N ARG A 219 0.41 -17.24 28.81
CA ARG A 219 -0.54 -18.11 29.53
C ARG A 219 -1.12 -17.43 30.77
N ARG A 220 -0.26 -16.79 31.58
CA ARG A 220 -0.69 -16.09 32.80
C ARG A 220 -1.62 -14.91 32.52
N GLU A 221 -1.36 -14.15 31.45
CA GLU A 221 -2.26 -13.06 31.05
C GLU A 221 -3.57 -13.60 30.46
N LEU A 222 -3.54 -14.72 29.75
CA LEU A 222 -4.75 -15.40 29.28
C LEU A 222 -5.61 -15.89 30.45
N ASP A 223 -4.99 -16.52 31.45
CA ASP A 223 -5.69 -17.03 32.65
C ASP A 223 -6.31 -15.87 33.45
N ARG A 224 -5.60 -14.74 33.59
CA ARG A 224 -6.13 -13.51 34.21
C ARG A 224 -7.33 -12.94 33.45
N LEU A 225 -7.25 -12.90 32.12
CA LEU A 225 -8.34 -12.42 31.27
C LEU A 225 -9.55 -13.35 31.36
N GLU A 226 -9.36 -14.67 31.34
CA GLU A 226 -10.43 -15.64 31.55
C GLU A 226 -11.14 -15.44 32.89
N GLU A 227 -10.39 -15.18 33.96
CA GLU A 227 -10.95 -14.99 35.30
C GLU A 227 -11.71 -13.67 35.42
N ALA A 228 -11.22 -12.60 34.80
CA ALA A 228 -11.93 -11.33 34.66
C ALA A 228 -13.22 -11.47 33.83
N LEU A 229 -13.21 -12.30 32.79
CA LEU A 229 -14.35 -12.57 31.92
C LEU A 229 -15.40 -13.46 32.60
N LYS A 230 -15.01 -14.45 33.40
CA LYS A 230 -15.94 -15.29 34.20
C LYS A 230 -16.75 -14.46 35.22
N GLY A 231 -16.24 -13.28 35.62
CA GLY A 231 -16.93 -12.32 36.48
C GLY A 231 -17.84 -11.32 35.76
N SER A 232 -17.83 -11.26 34.43
CA SER A 232 -18.55 -10.26 33.63
C SER A 232 -19.66 -10.91 32.80
N SER A 233 -20.91 -10.45 32.96
CA SER A 233 -22.10 -11.01 32.27
C SER A 233 -22.58 -10.14 31.11
N ASP A 234 -21.69 -9.32 30.54
CA ASP A 234 -22.05 -8.34 29.51
C ASP A 234 -21.97 -8.92 28.09
N ALA A 235 -23.04 -8.75 27.31
CA ALA A 235 -23.17 -9.27 25.94
C ALA A 235 -22.11 -8.72 24.95
N VAL A 236 -21.51 -7.56 25.28
CA VAL A 236 -20.42 -6.93 24.53
C VAL A 236 -19.15 -7.80 24.53
N TRP A 237 -18.91 -8.55 25.62
CA TRP A 237 -17.73 -9.43 25.72
C TRP A 237 -17.87 -10.70 24.89
N GLY A 238 -19.10 -11.17 24.63
CA GLY A 238 -19.34 -12.32 23.77
C GLY A 238 -18.88 -12.07 22.33
N LEU A 239 -19.22 -10.91 21.78
CA LEU A 239 -18.82 -10.51 20.42
C LEU A 239 -17.30 -10.26 20.30
N GLU A 240 -16.69 -9.70 21.34
CA GLU A 240 -15.24 -9.46 21.35
C GLU A 240 -14.44 -10.75 21.51
N LEU A 241 -14.97 -11.74 22.23
CA LEU A 241 -14.39 -13.08 22.34
C LEU A 241 -14.49 -13.86 21.04
N GLU A 242 -15.62 -13.78 20.34
CA GLU A 242 -15.74 -14.35 18.99
C GLU A 242 -14.74 -13.71 18.02
N ARG A 243 -14.61 -12.37 18.06
CA ARG A 243 -13.63 -11.63 17.24
C ARG A 243 -12.19 -12.11 17.48
N LEU A 244 -11.80 -12.29 18.74
CA LEU A 244 -10.47 -12.77 19.11
C LEU A 244 -10.26 -14.25 18.73
N ALA A 245 -11.28 -15.09 18.87
CA ALA A 245 -11.21 -16.50 18.46
C ALA A 245 -11.00 -16.63 16.94
N ASP A 246 -11.65 -15.78 16.16
CA ASP A 246 -11.48 -15.72 14.70
C ASP A 246 -10.06 -15.25 14.32
N GLU A 247 -9.54 -14.19 14.97
CA GLU A 247 -8.17 -13.70 14.74
C GLU A 247 -7.12 -14.78 15.07
N ILE A 248 -7.30 -15.53 16.16
CA ILE A 248 -6.43 -16.66 16.51
C ILE A 248 -6.53 -17.79 15.47
N THR A 249 -7.73 -18.06 14.96
CA THR A 249 -7.96 -19.09 13.94
C THR A 249 -7.32 -18.73 12.60
N ASP A 250 -7.41 -17.47 12.19
CA ASP A 250 -6.78 -16.96 10.97
C ASP A 250 -5.26 -16.95 11.08
N LEU A 251 -4.71 -16.53 12.23
CA LEU A 251 -3.27 -16.64 12.51
C LEU A 251 -2.79 -18.09 12.46
N ARG A 252 -3.57 -19.03 13.02
CA ARG A 252 -3.28 -20.46 12.97
C ARG A 252 -3.26 -20.98 11.53
N ARG A 253 -4.23 -20.59 10.69
CA ARG A 253 -4.26 -20.98 9.27
C ARG A 253 -3.01 -20.46 8.55
N ALA A 254 -2.69 -19.18 8.71
CA ALA A 254 -1.53 -18.56 8.08
C ALA A 254 -0.21 -19.24 8.45
N TYR A 255 -0.04 -19.62 9.72
CA TYR A 255 1.16 -20.33 10.19
C TYR A 255 1.21 -21.79 9.75
N THR A 256 0.06 -22.48 9.68
CA THR A 256 0.00 -23.89 9.24
C THR A 256 0.32 -24.01 7.75
N THR A 257 -0.08 -23.03 6.93
CA THR A 257 0.33 -22.95 5.51
C THR A 257 1.79 -22.57 5.29
N LYS A 258 2.47 -22.03 6.31
CA LYS A 258 3.90 -21.69 6.29
C LYS A 258 4.81 -22.82 6.80
N ALA A 259 4.25 -23.96 7.21
CA ALA A 259 5.05 -25.11 7.63
C ALA A 259 5.90 -25.61 6.45
N LEU A 260 7.22 -25.49 6.60
CA LEU A 260 8.24 -26.02 5.70
C LEU A 260 7.95 -27.49 5.34
N PRO A 261 8.26 -27.95 4.11
CA PRO A 261 8.15 -29.36 3.76
C PRO A 261 8.94 -30.18 4.78
N THR A 262 8.28 -31.20 5.35
CA THR A 262 8.95 -32.16 6.22
C THR A 262 10.05 -32.87 5.44
N ARG A 263 11.17 -33.12 6.12
CA ARG A 263 12.47 -33.60 5.62
C ARG A 263 12.45 -34.93 4.82
N GLY A 264 11.29 -35.50 4.50
CA GLY A 264 11.10 -36.75 3.75
C GLY A 264 10.68 -36.57 2.28
N GLU A 265 10.51 -35.34 1.78
CA GLU A 265 10.12 -35.09 0.38
C GLU A 265 11.27 -34.54 -0.49
N LEU A 266 12.51 -34.63 -0.01
CA LEU A 266 13.73 -34.21 -0.72
C LEU A 266 14.77 -35.34 -0.86
N GLU A 267 14.32 -36.59 -0.95
CA GLU A 267 15.12 -37.72 -1.45
C GLU A 267 14.56 -38.26 -2.77
#